data_AF-A0A1C7LRK0-F1
#
_entry.id   AF-A0A1C7LRK0-F1
#
_cell.length_a   1.000
_cell.length_b   1.000
_cell.length_c   1.000
_cell.angle_alpha   90.00
_cell.angle_beta   90.00
_cell.angle_gamma   90.00
#
_symmetry.space_group_name_H-M   'P 1'
#
loop_
_entity.id
_entity.type
_entity.pdbx_description
1 polymer ?
#
loop_
_entity_poly.entity_id
_entity_poly.type
_entity_poly.pdbx_seq_one_letter_code
_entity_poly.pdbx_strand_id
1 'polypeptide(L)'
;MPRLRVLAGPSVTELVPIVANSGIPAKINSDAFEGLVAVYIKGIEGTQGKVGENEYFDQEERRGVTWSIQVQGRFLRPRSADDILFGNTFERPLTLPWGSSAALRFMSFIDPTLEHDLASSSKPWALSPLIATMPYFEHKRVKYGSPTPPFPPQKPVGDDTTQLRSSNGKGKGLS
;
A
#
# COMPACT_ATOMS: atom_id res chain seq x y z
N MET A 1 -21.04 -5.61 -18.20
CA MET A 1 -20.28 -5.99 -16.99
C MET A 1 -19.49 -4.79 -16.52
N PRO A 2 -19.36 -4.54 -15.21
CA PRO A 2 -18.48 -3.51 -14.69
C PRO A 2 -17.03 -3.78 -15.14
N ARG A 3 -16.31 -2.74 -15.53
CA ARG A 3 -14.88 -2.80 -15.87
C ARG A 3 -14.09 -2.12 -14.77
N LEU A 4 -13.11 -2.82 -14.21
CA LEU A 4 -12.19 -2.23 -13.25
C LEU A 4 -11.16 -1.37 -13.99
N ARG A 5 -10.97 -0.14 -13.53
CA ARG A 5 -9.91 0.75 -13.99
C ARG A 5 -9.04 1.11 -12.80
N VAL A 6 -7.74 0.87 -12.92
CA VAL A 6 -6.76 1.22 -11.89
C VAL A 6 -6.05 2.50 -12.31
N LEU A 7 -5.99 3.45 -11.40
CA LEU A 7 -5.30 4.73 -11.58
C LEU A 7 -4.26 4.90 -10.47
N ALA A 8 -3.16 5.57 -10.77
CA ALA A 8 -2.17 5.96 -9.77
C ALA A 8 -1.61 7.34 -10.07
N GLY A 9 -1.18 8.05 -9.03
CA GLY A 9 -0.67 9.41 -9.13
C GLY A 9 -0.30 9.96 -7.75
N PRO A 10 0.41 11.10 -7.69
CA PRO A 10 0.81 11.73 -6.43
C PRO A 10 -0.37 12.33 -5.65
N SER A 11 -1.50 12.57 -6.31
CA SER A 11 -2.71 13.15 -5.74
C SER A 11 -3.97 12.63 -6.46
N VAL A 12 -5.14 12.79 -5.83
CA VAL A 12 -6.44 12.41 -6.44
C VAL A 12 -6.77 13.20 -7.71
N THR A 13 -6.14 14.36 -7.92
CA THR A 13 -6.31 15.20 -9.11
C THR A 13 -5.33 14.87 -10.23
N GLU A 14 -4.27 14.12 -9.94
CA GLU A 14 -3.16 13.84 -10.88
C GLU A 14 -3.02 12.34 -11.12
N LEU A 15 -4.15 11.68 -11.39
CA LEU A 15 -4.24 10.25 -11.57
C LEU A 15 -4.09 9.85 -13.05
N VAL A 16 -3.20 8.89 -13.34
CA VAL A 16 -3.03 8.30 -14.67
C VAL A 16 -3.41 6.81 -14.67
N PRO A 17 -3.95 6.26 -15.76
CA PRO A 17 -4.21 4.83 -15.87
C PRO A 17 -2.96 4.00 -15.74
N ILE A 18 -3.04 2.91 -14.97
CA ILE A 18 -1.98 1.91 -14.85
C ILE A 18 -2.53 0.52 -15.16
N VAL A 19 -1.65 -0.36 -15.61
CA VAL A 19 -2.01 -1.73 -15.97
C VAL A 19 -1.70 -2.65 -14.80
N ALA A 20 -2.74 -3.12 -14.12
CA ALA A 20 -2.58 -4.15 -13.09
C ALA A 20 -2.02 -5.45 -13.68
N ASN A 21 -1.30 -6.23 -12.87
CA ASN A 21 -0.64 -7.49 -13.25
C ASN A 21 0.44 -7.37 -14.35
N SER A 22 0.81 -6.16 -14.77
CA SER A 22 1.78 -5.97 -15.87
C SER A 22 3.24 -6.18 -15.46
N GLY A 23 3.56 -6.11 -14.17
CA GLY A 23 4.94 -6.00 -13.69
C GLY A 23 5.61 -4.67 -14.03
N ILE A 24 4.92 -3.74 -14.70
CA ILE A 24 5.43 -2.41 -15.05
C ILE A 24 4.94 -1.42 -13.98
N PRO A 25 5.86 -0.83 -13.19
CA PRO A 25 5.46 0.09 -12.13
C PRO A 25 5.18 1.49 -12.67
N ALA A 26 4.22 2.16 -12.05
CA ALA A 26 3.94 3.57 -12.28
C ALA A 26 4.83 4.45 -11.40
N LYS A 27 5.38 5.52 -11.99
CA LYS A 27 6.19 6.50 -11.26
C LYS A 27 5.30 7.47 -10.50
N ILE A 28 5.63 7.72 -9.23
CA ILE A 28 4.97 8.68 -8.36
C ILE A 28 6.00 9.71 -7.92
N ASN A 29 5.80 10.96 -8.34
CA ASN A 29 6.68 12.06 -8.01
C ASN A 29 5.85 13.20 -7.41
N SER A 30 6.26 13.68 -6.24
CA SER A 30 5.71 14.86 -5.57
C SER A 30 6.80 15.59 -4.80
N ASP A 31 6.46 16.72 -4.19
CA ASP A 31 7.37 17.47 -3.31
C ASP A 31 7.75 16.70 -2.03
N ALA A 32 7.00 15.65 -1.69
CA ALA A 32 7.20 14.86 -0.47
C ALA A 32 7.83 13.49 -0.73
N PHE A 33 7.58 12.88 -1.89
CA PHE A 33 7.93 11.49 -2.17
C PHE A 33 8.27 11.28 -3.64
N GLU A 34 9.28 10.43 -3.88
CA GLU A 34 9.64 9.93 -5.20
C GLU A 34 9.71 8.40 -5.15
N GLY A 35 8.99 7.73 -6.05
CA GLY A 35 8.94 6.28 -6.05
C GLY A 35 8.15 5.64 -7.17
N LEU A 36 7.84 4.37 -6.97
CA LEU A 36 7.24 3.44 -7.90
C LEU A 36 6.08 2.71 -7.22
N VAL A 37 5.00 2.49 -7.96
CA VAL A 37 3.81 1.76 -7.50
C VAL A 37 3.46 0.68 -8.51
N ALA A 38 3.17 -0.53 -8.03
CA ALA A 38 2.65 -1.63 -8.84
C ALA A 38 1.42 -2.25 -8.19
N VAL A 39 0.49 -2.74 -9.01
CA VAL A 39 -0.78 -3.29 -8.55
C VAL A 39 -1.00 -4.65 -9.17
N TYR A 40 -1.36 -5.62 -8.33
CA TYR A 40 -1.70 -6.98 -8.71
C TYR A 40 -3.09 -7.31 -8.18
N ILE A 41 -3.95 -7.88 -9.02
CA ILE A 41 -5.33 -8.24 -8.65
C ILE A 41 -5.66 -9.56 -9.33
N LYS A 42 -6.11 -10.53 -8.55
CA LYS A 42 -6.44 -11.86 -9.05
C LYS A 42 -7.73 -11.82 -9.86
N GLY A 43 -7.76 -12.52 -10.98
CA GLY A 43 -8.97 -12.69 -11.79
C GLY A 43 -9.35 -11.49 -12.66
N ILE A 44 -8.47 -10.49 -12.82
CA ILE A 44 -8.62 -9.45 -13.85
C ILE A 44 -7.58 -9.65 -14.96
N GLU A 45 -8.03 -9.54 -16.20
CA GLU A 45 -7.16 -9.52 -17.36
C GLU A 45 -6.40 -8.18 -17.43
N GLY A 46 -5.14 -8.21 -17.87
CA GLY A 46 -4.44 -6.98 -18.23
C GLY A 46 -5.14 -6.29 -19.40
N THR A 47 -4.89 -4.99 -19.61
CA THR A 47 -5.55 -4.14 -20.63
C THR A 47 -5.32 -4.54 -22.10
N GLN A 48 -4.86 -5.76 -22.39
CA GLN A 48 -4.71 -6.29 -23.75
C GLN A 48 -5.38 -7.66 -23.98
N GLY A 49 -6.27 -8.11 -23.10
CA GLY A 49 -6.95 -9.42 -23.27
C GLY A 49 -6.00 -10.62 -23.21
N LYS A 50 -4.74 -10.38 -22.85
CA LYS A 50 -3.84 -11.41 -22.35
C LYS A 50 -4.02 -11.42 -20.84
N VAL A 51 -4.43 -12.57 -20.32
CA VAL A 51 -4.11 -12.92 -18.93
C VAL A 51 -2.62 -12.67 -18.82
N GLY A 52 -2.21 -11.63 -18.12
CA GLY A 52 -0.82 -11.54 -17.71
C GLY A 52 -0.64 -12.76 -16.83
N GLU A 53 -0.07 -13.83 -17.38
CA GLU A 53 0.51 -14.92 -16.60
C GLU A 53 1.59 -14.26 -15.76
N ASN A 54 1.16 -13.75 -14.61
CA ASN A 54 2.05 -13.15 -13.66
C ASN A 54 2.13 -14.14 -12.52
N GLU A 55 3.30 -14.77 -12.43
CA GLU A 55 3.66 -15.77 -11.42
C GLU A 55 3.49 -15.23 -9.99
N TYR A 56 3.22 -13.93 -9.82
CA TYR A 56 2.95 -13.29 -8.53
C TYR A 56 1.98 -14.09 -7.66
N PHE A 57 0.82 -14.52 -8.18
CA PHE A 57 -0.17 -15.26 -7.38
C PHE A 57 0.11 -16.77 -7.28
N ASP A 58 1.10 -17.27 -8.03
CA ASP A 58 1.49 -18.68 -8.02
C ASP A 58 2.57 -18.97 -6.97
N GLN A 59 3.16 -17.92 -6.38
CA GLN A 59 4.10 -18.01 -5.27
C GLN A 59 3.42 -18.56 -4.01
N GLU A 60 4.12 -19.44 -3.28
CA GLU A 60 3.62 -20.05 -2.05
C GLU A 60 3.31 -18.99 -0.98
N GLU A 61 4.15 -17.96 -0.88
CA GLU A 61 4.00 -16.83 0.04
C GLU A 61 2.82 -15.91 -0.31
N ARG A 62 2.23 -16.08 -1.51
CA ARG A 62 1.06 -15.33 -2.00
C ARG A 62 -0.21 -16.17 -2.03
N ARG A 63 -0.16 -17.41 -1.53
CA ARG A 63 -1.33 -18.27 -1.41
C ARG A 63 -2.40 -17.60 -0.55
N GLY A 64 -3.61 -17.47 -1.11
CA GLY A 64 -4.74 -16.82 -0.44
C GLY A 64 -4.79 -15.29 -0.59
N VAL A 65 -3.76 -14.66 -1.17
CA VAL A 65 -3.77 -13.23 -1.49
C VAL A 65 -4.61 -13.01 -2.76
N THR A 66 -5.55 -12.06 -2.71
CA THR A 66 -6.45 -11.75 -3.82
C THR A 66 -6.07 -10.46 -4.54
N TRP A 67 -5.30 -9.59 -3.90
CA TRP A 67 -4.77 -8.35 -4.47
C TRP A 67 -3.51 -7.91 -3.72
N SER A 68 -2.70 -7.06 -4.34
CA SER A 68 -1.52 -6.45 -3.73
C SER A 68 -1.25 -5.09 -4.36
N ILE A 69 -1.00 -4.10 -3.50
CA ILE A 69 -0.47 -2.79 -3.87
C ILE A 69 0.94 -2.74 -3.31
N GLN A 70 1.91 -2.47 -4.18
CA GLN A 70 3.32 -2.44 -3.82
C GLN A 70 3.87 -1.03 -4.06
N VAL A 71 4.72 -0.58 -3.15
CA VAL A 71 5.33 0.74 -3.21
C VAL A 71 6.82 0.62 -2.91
N GLN A 72 7.67 1.27 -3.71
CA GLN A 72 9.09 1.45 -3.44
C GLN A 72 9.44 2.91 -3.67
N GLY A 73 10.16 3.55 -2.77
CA GLY A 73 10.60 4.92 -2.98
C GLY A 73 11.28 5.53 -1.78
N ARG A 74 11.39 6.86 -1.79
CA ARG A 74 12.02 7.64 -0.74
C ARG A 74 11.23 8.91 -0.47
N PHE A 75 11.22 9.32 0.79
CA PHE A 75 10.76 10.65 1.18
C PHE A 75 11.84 11.69 0.89
N LEU A 76 11.45 12.84 0.35
CA LEU A 76 12.37 13.92 -0.03
C LEU A 76 12.77 14.79 1.17
N ARG A 77 12.07 14.63 2.30
CA ARG A 77 12.34 15.28 3.59
C ARG A 77 12.18 14.25 4.71
N PRO A 78 12.83 14.44 5.87
CA PRO A 78 12.56 13.63 7.05
C PRO A 78 11.05 13.66 7.39
N ARG A 79 10.47 12.49 7.66
CA ARG A 79 9.07 12.30 8.06
C ARG A 79 9.03 11.39 9.29
N SER A 80 8.12 11.66 10.23
CA SER A 80 7.79 10.64 11.23
C SER A 80 7.07 9.50 10.52
N ALA A 81 7.25 8.28 11.03
CA ALA A 81 6.45 7.15 10.57
C ALA A 81 4.96 7.35 10.90
N ASP A 82 4.66 8.09 11.97
CA ASP A 82 3.31 8.45 12.39
C ASP A 82 2.62 9.43 11.42
N ASP A 83 3.41 10.22 10.67
CA ASP A 83 2.89 11.22 9.73
C ASP A 83 2.51 10.61 8.37
N ILE A 84 2.83 9.33 8.16
CA ILE A 84 2.61 8.65 6.89
C ILE A 84 1.44 7.71 7.08
N LEU A 85 0.29 8.09 6.55
CA LEU A 85 -0.93 7.28 6.63
C LEU A 85 -1.08 6.41 5.38
N PHE A 86 -1.54 5.19 5.59
CA PHE A 86 -1.92 4.26 4.53
C PHE A 86 -3.32 3.71 4.79
N GLY A 87 -4.11 3.55 3.72
CA GLY A 87 -5.46 3.01 3.82
C GLY A 87 -6.33 3.42 2.65
N ASN A 88 -7.63 3.51 2.90
CA ASN A 88 -8.64 3.76 1.88
C ASN A 88 -9.39 5.06 2.17
N THR A 89 -9.60 5.84 1.12
CA THR A 89 -10.54 6.97 1.11
C THR A 89 -11.55 6.75 0.00
N PHE A 90 -12.81 7.09 0.26
CA PHE A 90 -13.90 6.92 -0.68
C PHE A 90 -14.44 8.28 -1.11
N GLU A 91 -14.71 8.46 -2.41
CA GLU A 91 -15.27 9.72 -2.93
C GLU A 91 -16.76 9.89 -2.64
N ARG A 92 -17.44 8.79 -2.28
CA ARG A 92 -18.89 8.74 -2.02
C ARG A 92 -19.18 7.91 -0.79
N PRO A 93 -20.35 8.13 -0.14
CA PRO A 93 -20.78 7.34 0.99
C PRO A 93 -20.86 5.85 0.67
N LEU A 94 -20.55 5.01 1.66
CA LEU A 94 -20.67 3.56 1.55
C LEU A 94 -22.07 3.11 1.95
N THR A 95 -22.70 2.30 1.10
CA THR A 95 -23.94 1.60 1.47
C THR A 95 -23.57 0.36 2.29
N LEU A 96 -23.48 0.52 3.60
CA LEU A 96 -23.13 -0.58 4.50
C LEU A 96 -24.35 -1.51 4.69
N PRO A 97 -24.21 -2.84 4.52
CA PRO A 97 -25.28 -3.79 4.80
C PRO A 97 -25.75 -3.67 6.26
N TRP A 98 -27.03 -3.96 6.51
CA TRP A 98 -27.56 -3.99 7.87
C TRP A 98 -26.78 -5.01 8.73
N GLY A 99 -26.33 -4.59 9.92
CA GLY A 99 -25.50 -5.41 10.82
C GLY A 99 -23.97 -5.27 10.64
N SER A 100 -23.50 -4.47 9.70
CA SER A 100 -22.07 -4.17 9.48
C SER A 100 -21.35 -3.51 10.66
N SER A 101 -22.07 -3.00 11.66
CA SER A 101 -21.49 -2.40 12.88
C SER A 101 -20.59 -3.36 13.67
N ALA A 102 -20.86 -4.67 13.62
CA ALA A 102 -19.99 -5.67 14.23
C ALA A 102 -18.65 -5.79 13.48
N ALA A 103 -18.68 -5.86 12.14
CA ALA A 103 -17.48 -5.95 11.32
C ALA A 103 -16.56 -4.73 11.52
N LEU A 104 -17.14 -3.52 11.62
CA LEU A 104 -16.39 -2.30 11.94
C LEU A 104 -15.66 -2.39 13.28
N ARG A 105 -16.32 -2.94 14.32
CA ARG A 105 -15.69 -3.15 15.64
C ARG A 105 -14.57 -4.19 15.63
N PHE A 106 -14.55 -5.09 14.64
CA PHE A 106 -13.48 -6.07 14.51
C PHE A 106 -12.27 -5.55 13.72
N MET A 107 -12.38 -4.42 13.01
CA MET A 107 -11.25 -3.86 12.25
C MET A 107 -10.08 -3.49 13.17
N SER A 108 -10.36 -2.97 14.37
CA SER A 108 -9.33 -2.64 15.37
C SER A 108 -8.63 -3.86 15.97
N PHE A 109 -9.20 -5.07 15.84
CA PHE A 109 -8.50 -6.29 16.24
C PHE A 109 -7.45 -6.73 15.20
N ILE A 110 -7.64 -6.34 13.94
CA ILE A 110 -6.70 -6.63 12.85
C ILE A 110 -5.58 -5.57 12.86
N ASP A 111 -5.95 -4.30 12.98
CA ASP A 111 -5.02 -3.18 13.09
C ASP A 111 -5.47 -2.27 14.24
N PRO A 112 -4.80 -2.32 15.41
CA PRO A 112 -5.20 -1.54 16.58
C PRO A 112 -4.98 -0.03 16.43
N THR A 113 -4.25 0.38 15.38
CA THR A 113 -3.97 1.80 15.08
C THR A 113 -4.84 2.35 13.96
N LEU A 114 -5.77 1.54 13.44
CA LEU A 114 -6.71 1.97 12.41
C LEU A 114 -7.72 2.96 12.97
N GLU A 115 -7.75 4.14 12.37
CA GLU A 115 -8.81 5.12 12.53
C GLU A 115 -9.72 5.13 11.29
N HIS A 116 -11.00 5.43 11.48
CA HIS A 116 -11.94 5.44 10.36
C HIS A 116 -13.16 6.33 10.58
N ASP A 117 -13.74 6.81 9.48
CA ASP A 117 -15.08 7.40 9.41
C ASP A 117 -15.90 6.70 8.31
N LEU A 118 -16.06 5.38 8.42
CA LEU A 118 -16.75 4.58 7.39
C LEU A 118 -18.26 4.86 7.29
N ALA A 119 -18.85 5.48 8.31
CA ALA A 119 -20.26 5.88 8.35
C ALA A 119 -20.49 7.31 7.81
N SER A 120 -19.45 8.01 7.37
CA SER A 120 -19.54 9.36 6.84
C SER A 120 -20.57 9.47 5.71
N SER A 121 -21.43 10.48 5.79
CA SER A 121 -22.39 10.81 4.73
C SER A 121 -21.74 11.56 3.55
N SER A 122 -20.42 11.78 3.57
CA SER A 122 -19.68 12.46 2.51
C SER A 122 -18.57 11.57 1.93
N LYS A 123 -17.37 11.60 2.52
CA LYS A 123 -16.18 10.88 2.08
C LYS A 123 -15.69 9.95 3.19
N PRO A 124 -16.20 8.71 3.22
CA PRO A 124 -15.70 7.71 4.15
C PRO A 124 -14.21 7.47 4.00
N TRP A 125 -13.55 7.07 5.08
CA TRP A 125 -12.13 6.72 5.06
C TRP A 125 -11.81 5.73 6.19
N ALA A 126 -10.72 4.98 6.00
CA ALA A 126 -10.09 4.14 7.01
C ALA A 126 -8.58 4.17 6.77
N LEU A 127 -7.81 4.66 7.74
CA LEU A 127 -6.38 4.96 7.62
C LEU A 127 -5.63 4.55 8.90
N SER A 128 -4.41 4.06 8.72
CA SER A 128 -3.47 3.76 9.81
C SER A 128 -2.09 4.32 9.49
N PRO A 129 -1.21 4.51 10.48
CA PRO A 129 0.22 4.70 10.22
C PRO A 129 0.76 3.58 9.33
N LEU A 130 1.53 3.94 8.30
CA LEU A 130 2.04 3.03 7.26
C LEU A 130 2.75 1.82 7.87
N ILE A 131 3.56 2.06 8.89
CA ILE A 131 4.38 1.03 9.55
C ILE A 131 3.55 0.03 10.36
N ALA A 132 2.32 0.36 10.73
CA ALA A 132 1.47 -0.49 11.55
C ALA A 132 0.59 -1.44 10.71
N THR A 133 0.35 -1.09 9.44
CA THR A 133 -0.64 -1.78 8.59
C THR A 133 -0.01 -2.59 7.46
N MET A 134 1.25 -2.31 7.11
CA MET A 134 1.95 -3.00 6.03
C MET A 134 2.40 -4.41 6.46
N PRO A 135 1.91 -5.49 5.82
CA PRO A 135 2.31 -6.85 6.18
C PRO A 135 3.73 -7.23 5.72
N TYR A 136 4.32 -6.42 4.84
CA TYR A 136 5.69 -6.57 4.36
C TYR A 136 6.30 -5.18 4.24
N PHE A 137 7.13 -4.79 5.21
CA PHE A 137 7.73 -3.46 5.26
C PHE A 137 9.24 -3.52 5.53
N GLU A 138 10.01 -2.96 4.58
CA GLU A 138 11.45 -2.85 4.70
C GLU A 138 11.90 -1.39 4.57
N HIS A 139 12.66 -0.91 5.56
CA HIS A 139 13.30 0.40 5.52
C HIS A 139 14.82 0.27 5.61
N LYS A 140 15.51 0.75 4.55
CA LYS A 140 16.97 0.73 4.45
C LYS A 140 17.53 2.14 4.28
N ARG A 141 18.57 2.48 5.04
CA ARG A 141 19.42 3.64 4.74
C ARG A 141 20.32 3.31 3.57
N VAL A 142 20.09 3.99 2.45
CA VAL A 142 20.87 3.80 1.22
C VAL A 142 22.00 4.84 1.21
N LYS A 143 23.24 4.41 0.97
CA LYS A 143 24.35 5.33 0.74
C LYS A 143 24.19 5.98 -0.63
N TYR A 144 24.58 7.24 -0.76
CA TYR A 144 24.57 7.92 -2.04
C TYR A 144 25.31 7.10 -3.11
N GLY A 145 24.68 6.93 -4.28
CA GLY A 145 25.23 6.15 -5.40
C GLY A 145 25.08 4.63 -5.29
N SER A 146 24.46 4.09 -4.22
CA SER A 146 24.14 2.66 -4.17
C SER A 146 22.98 2.32 -5.12
N PRO A 147 23.01 1.16 -5.79
CA PRO A 147 21.95 0.75 -6.71
C PRO A 147 20.62 0.55 -5.97
N THR A 148 19.54 1.01 -6.57
CA THR A 148 18.18 0.74 -6.10
C THR A 148 17.81 -0.71 -6.41
N PRO A 149 17.21 -1.48 -5.48
CA PRO A 149 16.72 -2.82 -5.76
C PRO A 149 15.69 -2.81 -6.90
N PRO A 150 15.62 -3.87 -7.73
CA PRO A 150 14.62 -3.97 -8.78
C PRO A 150 13.20 -3.93 -8.21
N PHE A 151 12.28 -3.37 -8.99
CA PHE A 151 10.87 -3.25 -8.61
C PHE A 151 9.96 -3.49 -9.83
N PRO A 152 8.85 -4.24 -9.70
CA PRO A 152 8.36 -4.96 -8.51
C PRO A 152 9.32 -6.06 -8.02
N PRO A 153 9.40 -6.33 -6.71
CA PRO A 153 10.26 -7.40 -6.21
C PRO A 153 9.69 -8.76 -6.63
N GLN A 154 10.57 -9.69 -7.02
CA GLN A 154 10.16 -11.04 -7.42
C GLN A 154 9.58 -11.84 -6.25
N LYS A 155 10.01 -11.56 -5.02
CA LYS A 155 9.52 -12.19 -3.79
C LYS A 155 9.04 -11.12 -2.81
N PRO A 156 8.16 -11.44 -1.85
CA PRO A 156 7.88 -10.53 -0.74
C PRO A 156 9.17 -10.01 -0.11
N VAL A 157 9.21 -8.72 0.18
CA VAL A 157 10.26 -8.18 1.06
C VAL A 157 10.03 -8.70 2.47
N GLY A 158 11.09 -8.89 3.26
CA GLY A 158 10.94 -9.19 4.68
C GLY A 158 10.48 -7.97 5.47
N ASP A 159 10.21 -8.17 6.76
CA ASP A 159 9.97 -7.07 7.69
C ASP A 159 11.30 -6.63 8.32
N ASP A 160 11.77 -5.44 7.95
CA ASP A 160 12.97 -4.82 8.53
C ASP A 160 12.72 -3.35 8.86
N THR A 161 12.53 -3.09 10.15
CA THR A 161 12.36 -1.77 10.74
C THR A 161 13.56 -1.36 11.62
N THR A 162 14.65 -2.14 11.62
CA THR A 162 15.79 -2.00 12.56
C THR A 162 16.48 -0.63 12.48
N GLN A 163 16.33 0.07 11.36
CA GLN A 163 16.95 1.37 11.10
C GLN A 163 16.01 2.57 11.33
N LEU A 164 14.76 2.34 11.76
CA LEU A 164 13.84 3.38 12.19
C LEU A 164 14.33 3.97 13.51
N ARG A 165 14.31 5.31 13.63
CA ARG A 165 14.67 5.99 14.87
C ARG A 165 13.40 6.31 15.65
N SER A 166 13.38 5.96 16.92
CA SER A 166 12.39 6.50 17.85
C SER A 166 12.74 7.94 18.19
N SER A 167 11.73 8.81 18.26
CA SER A 167 11.85 10.19 18.75
C SER A 167 12.41 10.27 20.18
N ASN A 168 12.36 9.18 20.94
CA ASN A 168 12.85 9.12 22.32
C ASN A 168 14.34 8.80 22.51
N GLY A 169 15.15 8.74 21.45
CA GLY A 169 16.62 8.67 21.56
C GLY A 169 17.22 7.46 22.33
N LYS A 170 16.39 6.55 22.84
CA LYS A 170 16.80 5.30 23.50
C LYS A 170 16.25 4.14 22.68
N GLY A 171 17.08 3.59 21.80
CA GLY A 171 16.82 2.30 21.20
C GLY A 171 16.67 1.27 22.30
N LYS A 172 15.46 0.73 22.49
CA LYS A 172 15.32 -0.59 23.10
C LYS A 172 15.49 -1.59 21.96
N GLY A 173 16.62 -2.29 21.95
CA GLY A 173 16.71 -3.55 21.25
C GLY A 173 15.59 -4.44 21.78
N LEU A 174 14.74 -4.92 20.87
CA LEU A 174 13.80 -5.99 21.17
C LEU A 174 14.63 -7.26 21.28
N SER A 175 14.70 -7.79 22.50
CA SER A 175 15.13 -9.15 22.82
C SER A 175 14.00 -10.14 22.52
#